data_AF-A0A520ZJL5-F1
#
_entry.id   AF-A0A520ZJL5-F1
#
_cell.length_a   1.000
_cell.length_b   1.000
_cell.length_c   1.000
_cell.angle_alpha   90.00
_cell.angle_beta   90.00
_cell.angle_gamma   90.00
#
_symmetry.space_group_name_H-M   'P 1'
#
loop_
_entity.id
_entity.type
_entity.pdbx_description
1 polymer ?
#
loop_
_entity_poly.entity_id
_entity_poly.type
_entity_poly.pdbx_seq_one_letter_code
_entity_poly.pdbx_strand_id
1 'polypeptide(L)' 'LGYAKDDAIVMHPGPMNRGVEIDGTIADDINRSVIQEQVEMGVAVRMAAMKLLADNQRAARAAESVAV' A
#
# COMPACT_ATOMS: atom_id res chain seq x y z
N LEU A 1 10.12 -21.24 2.22
CA LEU A 1 9.38 -20.76 1.02
C LEU A 1 9.40 -21.76 -0.15
N GLY A 2 9.56 -23.07 0.09
CA GLY A 2 9.75 -24.07 -0.99
C GLY A 2 8.54 -24.33 -1.91
N TYR A 3 7.39 -23.73 -1.61
CA TYR A 3 6.19 -23.78 -2.47
C TYR A 3 5.91 -22.46 -3.19
N ALA A 4 6.65 -21.40 -2.87
CA ALA A 4 6.50 -20.10 -3.52
C ALA A 4 7.31 -20.06 -4.83
N LYS A 5 6.98 -19.14 -5.73
CA LYS A 5 7.85 -18.84 -6.86
C LYS A 5 9.22 -18.33 -6.37
N ASP A 6 10.25 -18.53 -7.17
CA ASP A 6 11.62 -18.14 -6.85
C ASP A 6 11.75 -16.63 -6.56
N ASP A 7 10.97 -15.81 -7.25
CA ASP A 7 10.92 -14.35 -7.16
C ASP A 7 9.84 -13.81 -6.19
N ALA A 8 9.14 -14.68 -5.46
CA ALA A 8 8.09 -14.24 -4.56
C ALA A 8 8.61 -13.30 -3.46
N ILE A 9 7.96 -12.17 -3.28
CA ILE A 9 8.20 -11.25 -2.17
C ILE A 9 7.28 -11.56 -0.99
N VAL A 10 7.66 -11.08 0.20
CA VAL A 10 6.87 -11.17 1.43
C VAL A 10 6.24 -9.82 1.72
N MET A 11 4.91 -9.81 1.84
CA MET A 11 4.08 -8.66 2.20
C MET A 11 3.21 -9.01 3.39
N HIS A 12 2.89 -8.04 4.23
CA HIS A 12 1.98 -8.20 5.37
C HIS A 12 1.58 -6.83 5.91
N PRO A 13 0.30 -6.52 6.14
CA PRO A 13 -0.09 -5.28 6.79
C PRO A 13 0.38 -5.26 8.26
N GLY A 14 0.71 -4.08 8.78
CA GLY A 14 1.03 -3.88 10.20
C GLY A 14 -0.17 -3.46 11.06
N PRO A 15 -0.13 -3.61 12.40
CA PRO A 15 0.92 -4.30 13.16
C PRO A 15 0.85 -5.83 12.99
N MET A 16 1.98 -6.51 13.20
CA MET A 16 2.13 -7.92 12.88
C MET A 16 2.63 -8.75 14.07
N ASN A 17 2.02 -9.92 14.28
CA ASN A 17 2.36 -10.82 15.38
C ASN A 17 3.40 -11.86 14.93
N ARG A 18 4.70 -11.56 15.17
CA ARG A 18 5.80 -12.49 14.89
C ARG A 18 5.68 -13.78 15.70
N GLY A 19 5.95 -14.91 15.06
CA GLY A 19 5.84 -16.24 15.66
C GLY A 19 4.40 -16.76 15.81
N VAL A 20 3.39 -15.96 15.42
CA VAL A 20 1.98 -16.36 15.41
C VAL A 20 1.42 -16.32 13.99
N GLU A 21 1.46 -15.16 13.35
CA GLU A 21 0.93 -14.96 11.99
C GLU A 21 2.01 -15.14 10.92
N ILE A 22 3.25 -14.79 11.27
CA ILE A 22 4.39 -14.81 10.36
C ILE A 22 5.67 -15.13 11.13
N ASP A 23 6.53 -15.95 10.53
CA ASP A 23 7.83 -16.23 11.09
C ASP A 23 8.71 -14.98 11.08
N GLY A 24 9.39 -14.69 12.19
CA GLY A 24 10.22 -13.49 12.31
C GLY A 24 11.36 -13.44 11.29
N THR A 25 11.97 -14.59 10.98
CA THR A 25 13.07 -14.64 10.01
C THR A 25 12.60 -14.35 8.58
N ILE A 26 11.36 -14.72 8.25
CA ILE A 26 10.74 -14.41 6.95
C ILE A 26 10.31 -12.95 6.88
N ALA A 27 9.73 -12.44 7.97
CA ALA A 27 9.31 -11.04 8.07
C ALA A 27 10.48 -10.07 7.93
N ASP A 28 11.65 -10.44 8.45
CA ASP A 28 12.84 -9.60 8.51
C ASP A 28 13.90 -9.98 7.44
N ASP A 29 13.55 -10.86 6.47
CA ASP A 29 14.42 -11.25 5.37
C ASP A 29 14.69 -10.06 4.43
N ILE A 30 15.91 -9.53 4.46
CA ILE A 30 16.33 -8.37 3.68
C ILE A 30 16.24 -8.56 2.15
N ASN A 31 16.22 -9.80 1.65
CA ASN A 31 16.22 -10.07 0.21
C ASN A 31 14.82 -10.23 -0.36
N ARG A 32 13.83 -10.58 0.48
CA ARG A 32 12.47 -10.93 0.01
C ARG A 32 11.37 -10.16 0.71
N SER A 33 11.60 -9.64 1.91
CA SER A 33 10.60 -8.89 2.66
C SER A 33 10.52 -7.45 2.21
N VAL A 34 9.32 -7.05 1.78
CA VAL A 34 9.00 -5.66 1.41
C VAL A 34 7.98 -5.05 2.38
N ILE A 35 7.75 -5.68 3.55
CA ILE A 35 6.71 -5.28 4.51
C ILE A 35 6.86 -3.81 4.93
N GLN A 36 8.08 -3.39 5.26
CA GLN A 36 8.34 -2.02 5.71
C GLN A 36 8.09 -1.00 4.59
N GLU A 37 8.66 -1.26 3.40
CA GLU A 37 8.45 -0.42 2.21
C GLU A 37 6.96 -0.34 1.86
N GLN A 38 6.24 -1.46 1.83
CA GLN A 38 4.79 -1.51 1.61
C GLN A 38 4.03 -0.61 2.59
N VAL A 39 4.33 -0.70 3.88
CA VAL A 39 3.65 0.10 4.92
C VAL A 39 3.94 1.59 4.73
N GLU A 40 5.19 1.94 4.44
CA GLU A 40 5.60 3.32 4.13
C GLU A 40 4.85 3.86 2.90
N MET A 41 4.74 3.06 1.84
CA MET A 41 4.02 3.40 0.62
C MET A 41 2.52 3.67 0.85
N GLY A 42 1.96 3.22 1.97
CA GLY A 42 0.58 3.54 2.34
C GLY A 42 0.29 5.04 2.44
N VAL A 43 1.26 5.87 2.83
CA VAL A 43 1.09 7.34 2.86
C VAL A 43 0.96 7.89 1.43
N ALA A 44 1.86 7.49 0.53
CA ALA A 44 1.84 7.91 -0.87
C ALA A 44 0.51 7.52 -1.56
N VAL A 45 0.03 6.30 -1.34
CA VAL A 45 -1.24 5.83 -1.91
C VAL A 45 -2.42 6.67 -1.42
N ARG A 46 -2.50 6.97 -0.12
CA ARG A 46 -3.58 7.82 0.43
C ARG A 46 -3.51 9.25 -0.11
N MET A 47 -2.31 9.83 -0.21
CA MET A 47 -2.13 11.16 -0.80
C MET A 47 -2.60 11.18 -2.26
N ALA A 48 -2.25 10.17 -3.05
CA ALA A 48 -2.70 10.05 -4.43
C ALA A 48 -4.23 9.93 -4.51
N ALA A 49 -4.84 9.09 -3.67
CA ALA A 49 -6.30 8.94 -3.64
C ALA A 49 -7.02 10.25 -3.25
N MET A 50 -6.53 10.94 -2.22
CA MET A 50 -7.08 12.24 -1.80
C MET A 50 -6.91 13.31 -2.88
N LYS A 51 -5.76 13.33 -3.56
CA LYS A 51 -5.52 14.25 -4.69
C LYS A 51 -6.51 14.01 -5.82
N LEU A 52 -6.70 12.76 -6.24
CA LEU A 52 -7.65 12.41 -7.29
C LEU A 52 -9.09 12.80 -6.91
N LEU A 53 -9.49 12.54 -5.66
CA LEU A 53 -10.80 12.96 -5.15
C LEU A 53 -10.97 14.49 -5.22
N ALA A 54 -9.97 15.25 -4.75
CA ALA A 54 -10.00 16.70 -4.75
C ALA A 54 -10.02 17.29 -6.18
N ASP A 55 -9.27 16.71 -7.11
CA ASP A 55 -9.28 17.09 -8.53
C ASP A 55 -10.65 16.86 -9.16
N ASN A 56 -11.25 15.68 -8.94
CA ASN A 56 -12.57 15.35 -9.46
C ASN A 56 -13.66 16.26 -8.89
N GLN A 57 -13.60 16.60 -7.60
CA GLN A 57 -14.55 17.54 -7.00
C GLN A 57 -14.42 18.95 -7.59
N ARG A 58 -13.20 19.42 -7.87
CA ARG A 58 -12.99 20.71 -8.56
C ARG A 58 -13.57 20.70 -9.97
N ALA A 59 -13.33 19.63 -10.73
CA ALA A 59 -13.85 19.48 -12.09
C ALA A 59 -15.40 19.47 -12.11
N ALA A 60 -16.03 18.73 -11.19
CA ALA A 60 -17.49 18.69 -11.08
C ALA A 60 -18.10 20.07 -10.77
N ARG A 61 -17.54 20.79 -9.80
CA ARG A 61 -18.00 22.15 -9.45
C ARG A 61 -17.83 23.15 -10.59
N ALA A 62 -16.74 23.03 -11.36
CA ALA A 62 -16.53 23.88 -12.53
C ALA A 62 -17.59 23.60 -13.61
N ALA A 63 -17.91 22.34 -13.87
CA ALA A 63 -18.96 21.96 -14.81
C ALA A 63 -20.35 22.48 -14.38
N GLU A 64 -20.68 22.40 -13.08
CA GLU A 64 -21.91 22.98 -12.53
C GLU A 64 -21.97 24.50 -12.73
N SER A 65 -20.88 25.23 -12.47
CA SER A 65 -20.84 26.69 -12.63
C SER A 65 -20.99 27.18 -14.07
N VAL A 66 -20.62 26.35 -15.05
CA VAL A 66 -20.78 26.66 -16.49
C VAL A 66 -22.21 26.36 -16.97
N ALA A 67 -22.94 25.49 -16.27
CA ALA A 67 -24.31 25.12 -16.60
C ALA A 67 -25.36 26.10 -16.05
N VAL A 68 -24.94 27.14 -15.29
CA VAL A 68 -25.80 28.16 -14.68
C VAL A 68 -25.70 29.49 -15.43
#